data_AF-A0A2N3EEZ1-F1
#
_entry.id   AF-A0A2N3EEZ1-F1
#
_cell.length_a   1.000
_cell.length_b   1.000
_cell.length_c   1.000
_cell.angle_alpha   90.00
_cell.angle_beta   90.00
_cell.angle_gamma   90.00
#
_symmetry.space_group_name_H-M   'P 1'
#
loop_
_entity.id
_entity.type
_entity.pdbx_description
1 polymer ?
#
loop_
_entity_poly.entity_id
_entity_poly.type
_entity_poly.pdbx_seq_one_letter_code
_entity_poly.pdbx_strand_id
1 'polypeptide(L)'
;MTDNALAQHIARLIEETGPIPLSHFMALALGHPDHGYYMTRDPFGAKGDFTTAPEISQMFGELIGLWLADQWLRQGSPGRVAIVELGPGRGTLMSDLLRATAKIPGMADAAEIHFIEMSPVLREAQKARVPHATWHDSVTTLPPLPLFLVANEFFDALPVTQYQRTRQGWCERYVGLDGERFVPVLAPVPLANDAALPAAMRHADEGAIAEISPAGSAIAEE
;
A
#
# COMPACT_ATOMS: atom_id res chain seq x y z
N MET A 1 25.31 -1.64 15.55
CA MET A 1 24.37 -1.15 14.53
C MET A 1 24.78 0.25 14.10
N THR A 2 25.14 0.44 12.84
CA THR A 2 25.39 1.75 12.20
C THR A 2 24.16 2.68 12.33
N ASP A 3 24.32 3.90 12.88
CA ASP A 3 23.49 5.15 12.90
C ASP A 3 21.98 5.17 12.52
N ASN A 4 21.29 4.04 12.41
CA ASN A 4 19.88 3.97 12.02
C ASN A 4 19.00 3.91 13.27
N ALA A 5 18.35 5.04 13.58
CA ALA A 5 17.47 5.19 14.73
C ALA A 5 16.29 4.19 14.71
N LEU A 6 15.74 3.88 13.53
CA LEU A 6 14.66 2.91 13.39
C LEU A 6 15.13 1.49 13.68
N ALA A 7 16.30 1.10 13.16
CA ALA A 7 16.87 -0.22 13.45
C ALA A 7 17.12 -0.38 14.96
N GLN A 8 17.63 0.65 15.62
CA GLN A 8 17.81 0.62 17.07
C GLN A 8 16.48 0.54 17.83
N HIS A 9 15.45 1.23 17.36
CA HIS A 9 14.10 1.15 17.96
C HIS A 9 13.51 -0.27 17.84
N ILE A 10 13.54 -0.85 16.64
CA ILE A 10 13.03 -2.20 16.39
C ILE A 10 13.84 -3.25 17.17
N ALA A 11 15.16 -3.11 17.25
CA ALA A 11 15.99 -4.02 18.03
C ALA A 11 15.61 -4.00 19.52
N ARG A 12 15.44 -2.82 20.13
CA ARG A 12 14.96 -2.71 21.52
C ARG A 12 13.60 -3.36 21.73
N LEU A 13 12.67 -3.15 20.78
CA LEU A 13 11.36 -3.79 20.84
C LEU A 13 11.49 -5.33 20.85
N ILE A 14 12.36 -5.89 20.01
CA ILE A 14 12.60 -7.34 19.96
C ILE A 14 13.28 -7.86 21.24
N GLU A 15 14.21 -7.10 21.81
CA GLU A 15 14.86 -7.44 23.09
C GLU A 15 13.87 -7.49 24.26
N GLU A 16 12.88 -6.58 24.27
CA GLU A 16 11.88 -6.46 25.33
C GLU A 16 10.71 -7.45 25.19
N THR A 17 10.26 -7.69 23.96
CA THR A 17 9.01 -8.44 23.68
C THR A 17 9.25 -9.81 23.06
N GLY A 18 10.50 -10.11 22.69
CA GLY A 18 10.85 -11.25 21.84
C GLY A 18 10.68 -10.91 20.35
N PRO A 19 10.91 -11.89 19.46
CA PRO A 19 10.74 -11.69 18.02
C PRO A 19 9.36 -11.10 17.69
N ILE A 20 9.31 -10.24 16.67
CA ILE A 20 8.06 -9.62 16.19
C ILE A 20 7.63 -10.22 14.85
N PRO A 21 6.32 -10.23 14.51
CA PRO A 21 5.88 -10.68 13.20
C PRO A 21 6.56 -9.89 12.06
N LEU A 22 6.82 -10.54 10.93
CA LEU A 22 7.37 -9.85 9.74
C LEU A 22 6.48 -8.69 9.30
N SER A 23 5.16 -8.87 9.35
CA SER A 23 4.18 -7.82 9.03
C SER A 23 4.35 -6.58 9.92
N HIS A 24 4.62 -6.78 11.20
CA HIS A 24 4.89 -5.68 12.13
C HIS A 24 6.23 -4.99 11.83
N PHE A 25 7.27 -5.76 11.54
CA PHE A 25 8.56 -5.21 11.08
C PHE A 25 8.38 -4.33 9.83
N MET A 26 7.66 -4.82 8.81
CA MET A 26 7.35 -4.06 7.60
C MET A 26 6.56 -2.80 7.89
N ALA A 27 5.54 -2.88 8.74
CA ALA A 27 4.73 -1.72 9.13
C ALA A 27 5.58 -0.61 9.77
N LEU A 28 6.51 -0.96 10.67
CA LEU A 28 7.44 0.00 11.26
C LEU A 28 8.43 0.55 10.21
N ALA A 29 9.02 -0.32 9.38
CA ALA A 29 9.97 0.08 8.34
C ALA A 29 9.38 1.12 7.38
N LEU A 30 8.11 0.96 7.01
CA LEU A 30 7.44 1.81 6.03
C LEU A 30 6.72 3.01 6.66
N GLY A 31 6.08 2.81 7.81
CA GLY A 31 5.10 3.73 8.38
C GLY A 31 5.43 4.29 9.76
N HIS A 32 6.60 4.00 10.36
CA HIS A 32 6.96 4.62 11.64
C HIS A 32 6.88 6.16 11.53
N PRO A 33 6.18 6.87 12.43
CA PRO A 33 5.93 8.31 12.27
C PRO A 33 7.21 9.15 12.07
N ASP A 34 8.26 8.85 12.84
CA ASP A 34 9.48 9.65 12.82
C ASP A 34 10.59 9.14 11.90
N HIS A 35 10.49 7.88 11.45
CA HIS A 35 11.61 7.18 10.79
C HIS A 35 11.19 6.28 9.63
N GLY A 36 9.89 6.11 9.42
CA GLY A 36 9.33 5.26 8.39
C GLY A 36 9.68 5.80 7.01
N TYR A 37 9.91 4.87 6.09
CA TYR A 37 10.33 5.15 4.73
C TYR A 37 9.43 6.18 4.01
N TYR A 38 8.10 6.02 4.11
CA TYR A 38 7.15 6.92 3.44
C TYR A 38 6.77 8.14 4.28
N MET A 39 7.03 8.14 5.59
CA MET A 39 6.64 9.23 6.49
C MET A 39 7.63 10.39 6.49
N THR A 40 8.90 10.12 6.17
CA THR A 40 10.01 11.05 6.42
C THR A 40 10.66 11.66 5.17
N ARG A 41 10.34 11.15 3.97
CA ARG A 41 10.96 11.57 2.71
C ARG A 41 10.01 11.43 1.52
N ASP A 42 10.36 12.09 0.41
CA ASP A 42 9.80 11.84 -0.92
C ASP A 42 10.69 10.82 -1.64
N PRO A 43 10.28 9.55 -1.78
CA PRO A 43 11.12 8.50 -2.37
C PRO A 43 11.05 8.44 -3.91
N PHE A 44 10.26 9.29 -4.58
CA PHE A 44 9.88 9.08 -5.98
C PHE A 44 10.72 9.89 -7.00
N GLY A 45 10.99 9.26 -8.15
CA GLY A 45 11.58 9.88 -9.35
C GLY A 45 13.11 9.79 -9.44
N ALA A 46 13.72 10.46 -10.42
CA ALA A 46 15.15 10.34 -10.75
C ALA A 46 16.14 10.74 -9.63
N LYS A 47 15.66 11.47 -8.61
CA LYS A 47 16.43 11.83 -7.41
C LYS A 47 16.00 11.03 -6.16
N GLY A 48 14.97 10.21 -6.28
CA GLY A 48 14.47 9.31 -5.25
C GLY A 48 15.03 7.90 -5.42
N ASP A 49 14.53 6.98 -4.60
CA ASP A 49 14.97 5.60 -4.53
C ASP A 49 14.21 4.69 -5.53
N PHE A 50 13.03 5.12 -6.02
CA PHE A 50 12.19 4.36 -6.96
C PHE A 50 11.57 5.25 -8.06
N THR A 51 11.42 4.71 -9.27
CA THR A 51 10.69 5.35 -10.38
C THR A 51 9.47 4.51 -10.73
N THR A 52 8.27 5.06 -10.49
CA THR A 52 6.98 4.39 -10.74
C THR A 52 6.50 4.65 -12.17
N ALA A 53 5.55 3.84 -12.67
CA ALA A 53 5.04 3.98 -14.05
C ALA A 53 4.53 5.40 -14.40
N PRO A 54 3.79 6.11 -13.52
CA PRO A 54 3.39 7.49 -13.76
C PRO A 54 4.56 8.48 -13.90
N GLU A 55 5.70 8.22 -13.24
CA GLU A 55 6.88 9.08 -13.31
C GLU A 55 7.72 8.82 -14.57
N ILE A 56 7.53 7.69 -15.25
CA ILE A 56 8.21 7.37 -16.52
C ILE A 56 7.54 8.08 -17.69
N SER A 57 6.20 8.07 -17.74
CA SER A 57 5.46 8.60 -18.88
C SER A 57 4.04 9.03 -18.51
N GLN A 58 3.70 10.26 -18.91
CA GLN A 58 2.33 10.79 -18.83
C GLN A 58 1.29 9.90 -19.53
N MET A 59 1.70 9.11 -20.53
CA MET A 59 0.80 8.23 -21.26
C MET A 59 0.13 7.20 -20.35
N PHE A 60 0.83 6.78 -19.28
CA PHE A 60 0.26 5.85 -18.32
C PHE A 60 -0.99 6.44 -17.65
N GLY A 61 -0.88 7.65 -17.10
CA GLY A 61 -2.02 8.31 -16.47
C GLY A 61 -3.12 8.72 -17.45
N GLU A 62 -2.76 9.12 -18.67
CA GLU A 62 -3.73 9.41 -19.72
C GLU A 62 -4.57 8.18 -20.08
N LEU A 63 -3.94 7.00 -20.24
CA LEU A 63 -4.64 5.77 -20.59
C LEU A 63 -5.57 5.30 -19.46
N ILE A 64 -5.13 5.39 -18.20
CA ILE A 64 -5.99 5.09 -17.05
C ILE A 64 -7.17 6.06 -16.99
N GLY A 65 -6.96 7.34 -17.26
CA GLY A 65 -8.04 8.32 -17.30
C GLY A 65 -9.06 8.08 -18.41
N LEU A 66 -8.60 7.75 -19.61
CA LEU A 66 -9.50 7.39 -20.71
C LEU A 66 -10.27 6.10 -20.41
N TRP A 67 -9.66 5.13 -19.72
CA TRP A 67 -10.37 3.94 -19.24
C TRP A 67 -11.46 4.30 -18.22
N LEU A 68 -11.16 5.13 -17.20
CA LEU A 68 -12.19 5.59 -16.24
C LEU A 68 -13.31 6.37 -16.93
N ALA A 69 -12.99 7.22 -17.91
CA ALA A 69 -13.99 7.95 -18.68
C ALA A 69 -14.91 7.02 -19.47
N ASP A 70 -14.37 5.99 -20.13
CA ASP A 70 -15.17 4.96 -20.79
C ASP A 70 -16.07 4.22 -19.79
N GLN A 71 -15.56 3.86 -18.61
CA GLN A 71 -16.38 3.23 -17.57
C GLN A 71 -17.51 4.17 -17.07
N TRP A 72 -17.22 5.45 -16.86
CA TRP A 72 -18.20 6.44 -16.42
C TRP A 72 -19.32 6.64 -17.46
N LEU A 73 -18.96 6.74 -18.74
CA LEU A 73 -19.92 6.84 -19.84
C LEU A 73 -20.82 5.59 -19.91
N ARG A 74 -20.24 4.39 -19.78
CA ARG A 74 -20.99 3.11 -19.79
C ARG A 74 -21.95 2.95 -18.64
N GLN A 75 -21.64 3.56 -17.49
CA GLN A 75 -22.52 3.60 -16.32
C GLN A 75 -23.61 4.67 -16.43
N GLY A 76 -23.78 5.30 -17.60
CA GLY A 76 -24.84 6.28 -17.84
C GLY A 76 -24.47 7.70 -17.37
N SER A 77 -23.18 8.00 -17.21
CA SER A 77 -22.70 9.34 -16.85
C SER A 77 -23.30 9.87 -15.54
N PRO A 78 -23.18 9.14 -14.42
CA PRO A 78 -23.70 9.59 -13.13
C PRO A 78 -23.19 10.99 -12.78
N GLY A 79 -24.09 11.85 -12.30
CA GLY A 79 -23.82 13.28 -12.08
C GLY A 79 -22.92 13.60 -10.88
N ARG A 80 -22.60 12.61 -10.05
CA ARG A 80 -21.62 12.68 -8.95
C ARG A 80 -20.95 11.33 -8.80
N VAL A 81 -19.62 11.30 -8.74
CA VAL A 81 -18.79 10.10 -8.57
C VAL A 81 -17.58 10.41 -7.70
N ALA A 82 -17.11 9.42 -6.95
CA ALA A 82 -15.83 9.49 -6.26
C ALA A 82 -14.74 8.89 -7.16
N ILE A 83 -13.76 9.71 -7.57
CA ILE A 83 -12.53 9.23 -8.22
C ILE A 83 -11.46 9.15 -7.13
N VAL A 84 -10.99 7.94 -6.86
CA VAL A 84 -10.15 7.63 -5.70
C VAL A 84 -8.80 7.08 -6.14
N GLU A 85 -7.72 7.57 -5.57
CA GLU A 85 -6.39 6.95 -5.71
C GLU A 85 -5.86 6.50 -4.35
N LEU A 86 -5.48 5.23 -4.27
CA LEU A 86 -4.81 4.65 -3.10
C LEU A 86 -3.29 4.87 -3.21
N GLY A 87 -2.70 5.54 -2.23
CA GLY A 87 -1.27 5.86 -2.22
C GLY A 87 -0.81 6.61 -3.47
N PRO A 88 -1.32 7.84 -3.71
CA PRO A 88 -1.10 8.56 -4.98
C PRO A 88 0.34 9.05 -5.19
N GLY A 89 1.26 8.79 -4.26
CA GLY A 89 2.64 9.28 -4.31
C GLY A 89 2.66 10.81 -4.40
N ARG A 90 3.09 11.34 -5.55
CA ARG A 90 3.14 12.81 -5.80
C ARG A 90 1.87 13.37 -6.44
N GLY A 91 0.84 12.55 -6.63
CA GLY A 91 -0.39 12.89 -7.36
C GLY A 91 -0.20 13.01 -8.87
N THR A 92 0.92 12.50 -9.40
CA THR A 92 1.25 12.58 -10.84
C THR A 92 0.22 11.82 -11.68
N LEU A 93 -0.12 10.60 -11.27
CA LEU A 93 -1.12 9.77 -11.94
C LEU A 93 -2.48 10.48 -12.02
N MET A 94 -3.03 10.92 -10.87
CA MET A 94 -4.27 11.70 -10.86
C MET A 94 -4.18 12.97 -11.71
N SER A 95 -3.06 13.68 -11.69
CA SER A 95 -2.91 14.91 -12.47
C SER A 95 -3.01 14.65 -13.98
N ASP A 96 -2.35 13.61 -14.47
CA ASP A 96 -2.42 13.21 -15.88
C ASP A 96 -3.81 12.67 -16.25
N LEU A 97 -4.41 11.90 -15.35
CA LEU A 97 -5.76 11.38 -15.48
C LEU A 97 -6.77 12.51 -15.68
N LEU A 98 -6.78 13.50 -14.78
CA LEU A 98 -7.70 14.64 -14.84
C LEU A 98 -7.48 15.50 -16.08
N ARG A 99 -6.22 15.66 -16.49
CA ARG A 99 -5.88 16.38 -17.73
C ARG A 99 -6.42 15.66 -18.96
N ALA A 100 -6.36 14.33 -19.01
CA ALA A 100 -6.87 13.53 -20.12
C ALA A 100 -8.41 13.55 -20.20
N THR A 101 -9.09 13.54 -19.05
CA THR A 101 -10.55 13.47 -18.98
C THR A 101 -11.24 14.84 -19.01
N ALA A 102 -10.51 15.94 -18.88
CA ALA A 102 -11.05 17.30 -18.88
C ALA A 102 -11.91 17.66 -20.11
N LYS A 103 -11.74 16.97 -21.25
CA LYS A 103 -12.52 17.20 -22.47
C LYS A 103 -13.79 16.35 -22.57
N ILE A 104 -14.02 15.44 -21.62
CA ILE A 104 -15.20 14.59 -21.59
C ILE A 104 -16.37 15.38 -20.97
N PRO A 105 -17.43 15.71 -21.73
CA PRO A 105 -18.50 16.56 -21.22
C PRO A 105 -19.14 15.99 -19.94
N GLY A 106 -19.25 16.82 -18.91
CA GLY A 106 -19.90 16.48 -17.63
C GLY A 106 -19.06 15.66 -16.64
N MET A 107 -17.95 15.04 -17.07
CA MET A 107 -17.15 14.20 -16.17
C MET A 107 -16.42 15.03 -15.11
N ALA A 108 -15.84 16.18 -15.50
CA ALA A 108 -15.14 17.05 -14.56
C ALA A 108 -16.09 17.62 -13.48
N ASP A 109 -17.33 17.95 -13.85
CA ASP A 109 -18.34 18.45 -12.93
C ASP A 109 -18.86 17.35 -11.99
N ALA A 110 -18.87 16.09 -12.46
CA ALA A 110 -19.31 14.95 -11.67
C ALA A 110 -18.22 14.42 -10.72
N ALA A 111 -16.94 14.69 -10.97
CA ALA A 111 -15.83 14.07 -10.28
C ALA A 111 -15.49 14.73 -8.94
N GLU A 112 -15.61 13.96 -7.86
CA GLU A 112 -15.08 14.30 -6.53
C GLU A 112 -13.79 13.50 -6.31
N ILE A 113 -12.67 14.20 -6.13
CA ILE A 113 -11.34 13.57 -6.07
C ILE A 113 -10.98 13.24 -4.63
N HIS A 114 -10.61 12.00 -4.37
CA HIS A 114 -10.21 11.55 -3.04
C HIS A 114 -8.89 10.78 -3.07
N PHE A 115 -8.06 11.00 -2.06
CA PHE A 115 -6.79 10.32 -1.88
C PHE A 115 -6.76 9.57 -0.56
N ILE A 116 -6.34 8.31 -0.59
CA ILE A 116 -5.95 7.56 0.62
C ILE A 116 -4.43 7.69 0.77
N GLU A 117 -3.99 8.50 1.72
CA GLU A 117 -2.58 8.83 1.92
C GLU A 117 -2.33 9.10 3.40
N MET A 118 -1.36 8.46 4.03
CA MET A 118 -1.02 8.69 5.44
C MET A 118 0.14 9.67 5.63
N SER A 119 1.00 9.83 4.63
CA SER A 119 2.21 10.65 4.71
C SER A 119 1.89 12.14 4.61
N PRO A 120 2.13 12.95 5.66
CA PRO A 120 1.90 14.39 5.60
C PRO A 120 2.79 15.07 4.56
N VAL A 121 4.02 14.57 4.34
CA VAL A 121 4.95 15.08 3.33
C VAL A 121 4.36 14.92 1.93
N LEU A 122 3.80 13.75 1.62
CA LEU A 122 3.20 13.48 0.32
C LEU A 122 1.87 14.23 0.14
N ARG A 123 1.05 14.37 1.20
CA ARG A 123 -0.16 15.20 1.16
C ARG A 123 0.14 16.63 0.73
N GLU A 124 1.22 17.24 1.24
CA GLU A 124 1.63 18.59 0.83
C GLU A 124 2.05 18.65 -0.64
N ALA A 125 2.81 17.66 -1.12
CA ALA A 125 3.19 17.58 -2.54
C ALA A 125 1.95 17.41 -3.46
N GLN A 126 0.99 16.59 -3.03
CA GLN A 126 -0.26 16.34 -3.75
C GLN A 126 -1.14 17.59 -3.81
N LYS A 127 -1.24 18.38 -2.73
CA LYS A 127 -2.00 19.66 -2.72
C LYS A 127 -1.55 20.62 -3.81
N ALA A 128 -0.24 20.68 -4.07
CA ALA A 128 0.30 21.54 -5.12
C ALA A 128 -0.12 21.10 -6.53
N ARG A 129 -0.43 19.82 -6.71
CA ARG A 129 -0.72 19.22 -8.02
C ARG A 129 -2.21 19.00 -8.28
N VAL A 130 -2.95 18.61 -7.24
CA VAL A 130 -4.39 18.33 -7.26
C VAL A 130 -5.05 19.03 -6.07
N PRO A 131 -5.19 20.37 -6.10
CA PRO A 131 -5.61 21.16 -4.94
C PRO A 131 -7.06 20.91 -4.50
N HIS A 132 -7.88 20.31 -5.35
CA HIS A 132 -9.30 20.03 -5.09
C HIS A 132 -9.55 18.62 -4.52
N ALA A 133 -8.49 17.84 -4.29
CA ALA A 133 -8.62 16.53 -3.68
C ALA A 133 -9.02 16.63 -2.20
N THR A 134 -9.69 15.59 -1.70
CA THR A 134 -9.93 15.38 -0.26
C THR A 134 -9.10 14.19 0.20
N TRP A 135 -8.32 14.37 1.26
CA TRP A 135 -7.45 13.34 1.82
C TRP A 135 -8.13 12.56 2.93
N HIS A 136 -7.89 11.26 2.95
CA HIS A 136 -8.40 10.32 3.93
C HIS A 136 -7.26 9.45 4.46
N ASP A 137 -7.38 9.02 5.71
CA ASP A 137 -6.46 8.06 6.32
C ASP A 137 -6.84 6.61 5.97
N SER A 138 -8.11 6.37 5.59
CA SER A 138 -8.68 5.04 5.38
C SER A 138 -9.75 5.06 4.28
N VAL A 139 -9.92 3.94 3.57
CA VAL A 139 -11.02 3.74 2.61
C VAL A 139 -12.40 3.85 3.26
N THR A 140 -12.52 3.57 4.56
CA THR A 140 -13.78 3.62 5.31
C THR A 140 -14.37 5.02 5.48
N THR A 141 -13.61 6.08 5.19
CA THR A 141 -14.08 7.47 5.26
C THR A 141 -14.48 8.04 3.90
N LEU A 142 -14.40 7.22 2.83
CA LEU A 142 -14.84 7.62 1.50
C LEU A 142 -16.36 7.88 1.47
N PRO A 143 -16.82 8.84 0.65
CA PRO A 143 -18.24 9.11 0.55
C PRO A 143 -18.98 7.96 -0.16
N PRO A 144 -20.26 7.72 0.16
CA PRO A 144 -21.07 6.68 -0.48
C PRO A 144 -21.55 7.13 -1.87
N LEU A 145 -20.60 7.28 -2.81
CA LEU A 145 -20.81 7.64 -4.20
C LEU A 145 -20.40 6.47 -5.12
N PRO A 146 -20.85 6.44 -6.39
CA PRO A 146 -20.26 5.54 -7.37
C PRO A 146 -18.74 5.72 -7.40
N LEU A 147 -18.02 4.61 -7.22
CA LEU A 147 -16.59 4.59 -6.95
C LEU A 147 -15.78 4.23 -8.20
N PHE A 148 -14.81 5.08 -8.53
CA PHE A 148 -13.82 4.87 -9.58
C PHE A 148 -12.44 4.88 -8.92
N LEU A 149 -11.93 3.70 -8.56
CA LEU A 149 -10.74 3.54 -7.75
C LEU A 149 -9.53 3.10 -8.58
N VAL A 150 -8.37 3.70 -8.30
CA VAL A 150 -7.07 3.34 -8.87
C VAL A 150 -6.09 3.07 -7.72
N ALA A 151 -5.32 1.98 -7.82
CA ALA A 151 -4.34 1.58 -6.83
C ALA A 151 -3.07 1.08 -7.53
N ASN A 152 -2.25 2.00 -8.03
CA ASN A 152 -1.00 1.68 -8.73
C ASN A 152 0.14 1.57 -7.72
N GLU A 153 0.85 0.43 -7.69
CA GLU A 153 2.00 0.21 -6.78
C GLU A 153 1.67 0.51 -5.31
N PHE A 154 0.42 0.21 -4.92
CA PHE A 154 -0.07 0.39 -3.56
C PHE A 154 -0.01 -0.92 -2.76
N PHE A 155 -0.55 -2.00 -3.32
CA PHE A 155 -0.71 -3.28 -2.63
C PHE A 155 0.62 -4.01 -2.36
N ASP A 156 1.64 -3.78 -3.18
CA ASP A 156 2.98 -4.33 -3.00
C ASP A 156 3.74 -3.67 -1.83
N ALA A 157 3.36 -2.45 -1.45
CA ALA A 157 3.88 -1.75 -0.29
C ALA A 157 3.17 -2.12 1.03
N LEU A 158 2.06 -2.88 0.99
CA LEU A 158 1.35 -3.26 2.21
C LEU A 158 2.09 -4.37 2.97
N PRO A 159 2.10 -4.34 4.32
CA PRO A 159 2.68 -5.42 5.11
C PRO A 159 2.10 -6.78 4.74
N VAL A 160 2.99 -7.76 4.58
CA VAL A 160 2.63 -9.16 4.36
C VAL A 160 2.93 -10.00 5.60
N THR A 161 2.09 -11.00 5.84
CA THR A 161 2.38 -12.07 6.77
C THR A 161 2.94 -13.25 5.99
N GLN A 162 4.11 -13.73 6.44
CA GLN A 162 4.74 -14.91 5.87
C GLN A 162 4.55 -16.12 6.78
N TYR A 163 4.32 -17.27 6.18
CA TYR A 163 4.31 -18.56 6.86
C TYR A 163 5.32 -19.49 6.19
N GLN A 164 5.93 -20.36 6.98
CA GLN A 164 6.83 -21.40 6.49
C GLN A 164 6.28 -22.78 6.88
N ARG A 165 6.26 -23.69 5.90
CA ARG A 165 5.87 -25.07 6.13
C ARG A 165 6.94 -25.81 6.91
N THR A 166 6.57 -26.38 8.05
CA THR A 166 7.42 -27.24 8.87
C THR A 166 6.79 -28.64 9.00
N ARG A 167 7.51 -29.58 9.63
CA ARG A 167 6.95 -30.91 9.97
C ARG A 167 5.75 -30.84 10.91
N GLN A 168 5.65 -29.79 11.74
CA GLN A 168 4.60 -29.65 12.74
C GLN A 168 3.38 -28.88 12.21
N GLY A 169 3.48 -28.26 11.03
CA GLY A 169 2.47 -27.34 10.55
C GLY A 169 3.07 -26.12 9.87
N TRP A 170 2.20 -25.18 9.49
CA TRP A 170 2.61 -23.86 9.05
C TRP A 170 2.95 -23.00 10.27
N CYS A 171 4.18 -22.48 10.33
CA CYS A 171 4.59 -21.54 11.37
C CYS A 171 4.74 -20.14 10.75
N GLU A 172 4.26 -19.11 11.44
CA GLU A 172 4.47 -17.74 11.00
C GLU A 172 5.96 -17.36 11.09
N ARG A 173 6.43 -16.56 10.13
CA ARG A 173 7.78 -16.02 10.12
C ARG A 173 7.82 -14.69 10.87
N TYR A 174 8.73 -14.64 11.81
CA TYR A 174 9.01 -13.50 12.68
C TYR A 174 10.40 -12.96 12.36
N VAL A 175 10.69 -11.76 12.87
CA VAL A 175 12.00 -11.13 12.85
C VAL A 175 12.55 -11.14 14.27
N GLY A 176 13.67 -11.83 14.46
CA GLY A 176 14.45 -11.87 15.70
C GLY A 176 15.81 -11.19 15.54
N LEU A 177 16.66 -11.35 16.56
CA LEU A 177 18.03 -10.84 16.58
C LEU A 177 19.04 -11.98 16.71
N ASP A 178 20.09 -11.91 15.91
CA ASP A 178 21.35 -12.66 16.08
C ASP A 178 22.48 -11.64 16.26
N GLY A 179 22.82 -11.37 17.53
CA GLY A 179 23.63 -10.21 17.89
C GLY A 179 22.95 -8.91 17.44
N GLU A 180 23.61 -8.16 16.57
CA GLU A 180 23.09 -6.89 16.02
C GLU A 180 22.31 -7.04 14.71
N ARG A 181 22.12 -8.27 14.21
CA ARG A 181 21.49 -8.51 12.90
C ARG A 181 20.05 -8.97 13.07
N PHE A 182 19.15 -8.39 12.28
CA PHE A 182 17.81 -8.93 12.10
C PHE A 182 17.87 -10.23 11.33
N VAL A 183 17.24 -11.28 11.86
CA VAL A 183 17.21 -12.61 11.25
C VAL A 183 15.78 -13.15 11.23
N PRO A 184 15.38 -13.89 10.17
CA PRO A 184 14.10 -14.56 10.16
C PRO A 184 14.11 -15.70 11.18
N VAL A 185 13.07 -15.76 12.00
CA VAL A 185 12.82 -16.85 12.96
C VAL A 185 11.39 -17.34 12.79
N LEU A 186 11.06 -18.51 13.35
CA LEU A 186 9.71 -19.06 13.31
C LEU A 186 8.99 -18.82 14.63
N ALA A 187 7.69 -18.56 14.54
CA ALA A 187 6.81 -18.61 15.70
C ALA A 187 6.94 -19.97 16.40
N PRO A 188 6.93 -20.01 17.74
CA PRO A 188 7.10 -21.25 18.50
C PRO A 188 5.93 -22.22 18.36
N VAL A 189 4.76 -21.70 17.95
CA VAL A 189 3.53 -22.48 17.80
C VAL A 189 3.07 -22.39 16.35
N PRO A 190 2.81 -23.53 15.68
CA PRO A 190 2.23 -23.51 14.34
C PRO A 190 0.80 -22.97 14.38
N LEU A 191 0.29 -22.53 13.22
CA LEU A 191 -1.10 -22.18 13.06
C LEU A 191 -2.02 -23.32 13.50
N ALA A 192 -3.09 -22.97 14.23
CA ALA A 192 -4.10 -23.94 14.67
C ALA A 192 -4.84 -24.58 13.48
N ASN A 193 -5.00 -23.83 12.38
CA ASN A 193 -5.49 -24.32 11.09
C ASN A 193 -4.90 -23.50 9.94
N ASP A 194 -4.98 -24.02 8.73
CA ASP A 194 -4.46 -23.41 7.50
C ASP A 194 -5.56 -22.72 6.66
N ALA A 195 -6.69 -22.35 7.28
CA ALA A 195 -7.83 -21.80 6.55
C ALA A 195 -7.52 -20.44 5.90
N ALA A 196 -6.65 -19.64 6.51
CA ALA A 196 -6.19 -18.36 5.99
C ALA A 196 -5.17 -18.49 4.84
N LEU A 197 -4.64 -19.69 4.59
CA LEU A 197 -3.69 -19.94 3.52
C LEU A 197 -4.41 -20.29 2.21
N PRO A 198 -3.87 -19.88 1.05
CA PRO A 198 -4.39 -20.30 -0.25
C PRO A 198 -4.49 -21.82 -0.33
N ALA A 199 -5.58 -22.35 -0.90
CA ALA A 199 -5.82 -23.79 -1.00
C ALA A 199 -4.65 -24.54 -1.66
N ALA A 200 -4.00 -23.91 -2.65
CA ALA A 200 -2.82 -24.45 -3.34
C ALA A 200 -1.62 -24.70 -2.40
N MET A 201 -1.53 -24.00 -1.27
CA MET A 201 -0.43 -24.11 -0.32
C MET A 201 -0.65 -25.22 0.73
N ARG A 202 -1.87 -25.76 0.88
CA ARG A 202 -2.16 -26.73 1.95
C ARG A 202 -1.32 -28.02 1.88
N HIS A 203 -0.89 -28.39 0.68
CA HIS A 203 -0.07 -29.59 0.42
C HIS A 203 1.38 -29.26 0.05
N ALA A 204 1.86 -28.05 0.35
CA ALA A 204 3.23 -27.67 0.03
C ALA A 204 4.26 -28.47 0.85
N ASP A 205 5.44 -28.63 0.27
CA ASP A 205 6.57 -29.35 0.87
C ASP A 205 7.16 -28.60 2.08
N GLU A 206 7.84 -29.33 2.97
CA GLU A 206 8.60 -28.74 4.08
C GLU A 206 9.59 -27.69 3.56
N GLY A 207 9.60 -26.51 4.18
CA GLY A 207 10.40 -25.37 3.76
C GLY A 207 9.70 -24.41 2.79
N ALA A 208 8.55 -24.78 2.23
CA ALA A 208 7.75 -23.85 1.41
C ALA A 208 7.35 -22.60 2.20
N ILE A 209 7.28 -21.46 1.51
CA ILE A 209 6.87 -20.17 2.09
C ILE A 209 5.57 -19.74 1.43
N ALA A 210 4.62 -19.32 2.24
CA ALA A 210 3.37 -18.71 1.80
C ALA A 210 3.31 -17.26 2.30
N GLU A 211 2.83 -16.36 1.44
CA GLU A 211 2.62 -14.95 1.74
C GLU A 211 1.14 -14.61 1.60
N ILE A 212 0.62 -13.87 2.56
CA ILE A 212 -0.71 -13.25 2.50
C ILE A 212 -0.60 -11.80 2.96
N SER A 213 -1.47 -10.92 2.48
CA SER A 213 -1.58 -9.55 2.98
C SER A 213 -2.97 -9.33 3.58
N PRO A 214 -3.15 -9.53 4.90
CA PRO A 214 -4.43 -9.26 5.55
C PRO A 214 -4.87 -7.80 5.38
N ALA A 215 -3.92 -6.86 5.39
CA ALA A 215 -4.18 -5.45 5.14
C ALA A 215 -4.70 -5.21 3.71
N GLY A 216 -4.06 -5.83 2.70
CA GLY A 216 -4.52 -5.77 1.32
C GLY A 216 -5.89 -6.38 1.12
N SER A 217 -6.15 -7.57 1.70
CA SER A 217 -7.47 -8.20 1.65
C SER A 217 -8.55 -7.34 2.28
N ALA A 218 -8.30 -6.76 3.47
CA ALA A 218 -9.27 -5.91 4.15
C ALA A 218 -9.64 -4.67 3.33
N ILE A 219 -8.66 -4.04 2.66
CA ILE A 219 -8.93 -2.90 1.76
C ILE A 219 -9.73 -3.32 0.53
N ALA A 220 -9.51 -4.54 0.00
CA ALA A 220 -10.21 -5.04 -1.17
C ALA A 220 -11.64 -5.54 -0.88
N GLU A 221 -11.95 -5.86 0.38
CA GLU A 221 -13.27 -6.34 0.82
C GLU A 221 -14.25 -5.21 1.18
N GLU A 222 -13.75 -4.02 1.51
CA GLU A 222 -14.53 -2.80 1.80
C GLU A 222 -15.17 -2.20 0.54
#